data_AF-A0A2V8T732-F1
#
_entry.id   AF-A0A2V8T732-F1
#
_cell.length_a   1.000
_cell.length_b   1.000
_cell.length_c   1.000
_cell.angle_alpha   90.00
_cell.angle_beta   90.00
_cell.angle_gamma   90.00
#
_symmetry.space_group_name_H-M   'P 1'
#
loop_
_entity.id
_entity.type
_entity.pdbx_description
1 polymer ?
#
loop_
_entity_poly.entity_id
_entity_poly.type
_entity_poly.pdbx_seq_one_letter_code
_entity_poly.pdbx_strand_id
1 'polypeptide(L)'
;MNREFQIRFTAGLLILLTTAAVVLAWINFQKERDFQIPSDGVWWVEEAGGNGGLVADRVEANGPGDKAGIRVGDYLTAINEREVK
;
A
#
# COMPACT_ATOMS: atom_id res chain seq x y z
N MET A 1 29.78 38.94 0.91
CA MET A 1 28.88 38.32 -0.08
C MET A 1 27.81 39.35 -0.44
N ASN A 2 27.54 39.59 -1.72
CA ASN A 2 26.66 40.68 -2.15
C ASN A 2 25.19 40.33 -1.83
N ARG A 3 24.47 41.21 -1.10
CA ARG A 3 23.08 40.98 -0.66
C ARG A 3 22.13 40.70 -1.82
N GLU A 4 22.34 41.38 -2.95
CA GLU A 4 21.58 41.17 -4.19
C GLU A 4 21.79 39.75 -4.76
N PHE A 5 23.02 39.23 -4.70
CA PHE A 5 23.33 37.87 -5.14
C PHE A 5 22.64 36.83 -4.27
N GLN A 6 22.66 37.00 -2.93
CA GLN A 6 21.94 36.12 -2.01
C GLN A 6 20.45 36.06 -2.32
N ILE A 7 19.79 37.21 -2.51
CA ILE A 7 18.36 37.27 -2.80
C ILE A 7 18.03 36.55 -4.11
N ARG A 8 18.79 36.82 -5.18
CA ARG A 8 18.57 36.16 -6.49
C ARG A 8 18.80 34.66 -6.43
N PHE A 9 19.85 34.23 -5.73
CA PHE A 9 20.15 32.82 -5.53
C PHE A 9 19.04 32.11 -4.77
N THR A 10 18.62 32.67 -3.62
CA THR A 10 17.54 32.09 -2.81
C THR A 10 16.22 32.04 -3.56
N ALA A 11 15.88 33.10 -4.32
CA ALA A 11 14.68 33.11 -5.16
C ALA A 11 14.73 32.03 -6.25
N GLY A 12 15.87 31.87 -6.92
CA GLY A 12 16.08 30.81 -7.90
C GLY A 12 15.96 29.41 -7.30
N LEU A 13 16.58 29.20 -6.13
CA LEU A 13 16.49 27.94 -5.39
C LEU A 13 15.03 27.63 -4.98
N LEU A 14 14.28 28.62 -4.48
CA LEU A 14 12.88 28.46 -4.13
C LEU A 14 12.02 28.05 -5.33
N ILE A 15 12.22 28.69 -6.50
CA ILE A 15 11.50 28.34 -7.73
C ILE A 15 11.81 26.90 -8.13
N LEU A 16 13.08 26.50 -8.09
CA LEU A 16 13.50 25.15 -8.42
C LEU A 16 12.86 24.12 -7.49
N LEU A 17 12.94 24.34 -6.17
CA LEU A 17 12.36 23.46 -5.17
C LEU A 17 10.83 23.37 -5.29
N THR A 18 10.16 24.49 -5.54
CA THR A 18 8.70 24.53 -5.73
C THR A 18 8.30 23.74 -6.97
N THR A 19 9.02 23.93 -8.08
CA THR A 19 8.78 23.18 -9.32
C THR A 19 8.98 21.69 -9.12
N ALA A 20 10.06 21.30 -8.44
CA ALA A 20 10.33 19.91 -8.10
C ALA A 20 9.19 19.30 -7.23
N ALA A 21 8.70 20.04 -6.23
CA ALA A 21 7.60 19.59 -5.38
C ALA A 21 6.31 19.38 -6.18
N VAL A 22 5.98 20.29 -7.12
CA VAL A 22 4.80 20.14 -8.00
C VAL A 22 4.92 18.91 -8.90
N VAL A 23 6.10 18.67 -9.49
CA VAL A 23 6.34 17.48 -10.32
C VAL A 23 6.22 16.19 -9.49
N LEU A 24 6.82 16.16 -8.29
CA LEU A 24 6.71 15.00 -7.40
C LEU A 24 5.28 14.74 -6.95
N ALA A 25 4.51 15.80 -6.64
CA ALA A 25 3.10 15.68 -6.31
C ALA A 25 2.31 15.07 -7.47
N TRP A 26 2.50 15.56 -8.70
CA TRP A 26 1.87 15.01 -9.89
C TRP A 26 2.19 13.51 -10.08
N ILE A 27 3.46 13.14 -9.97
CA ILE A 27 3.89 11.73 -10.09
C ILE A 27 3.24 10.87 -9.00
N ASN A 28 3.17 11.36 -7.75
CA ASN A 28 2.50 10.64 -6.67
C ASN A 28 1.02 10.43 -6.96
N PHE A 29 0.30 11.46 -7.44
CA PHE A 29 -1.11 11.32 -7.82
C PHE A 29 -1.32 10.33 -8.97
N GLN A 30 -0.42 10.32 -9.96
CA GLN A 30 -0.49 9.35 -11.05
C GLN A 30 -0.30 7.92 -10.53
N LYS A 31 0.69 7.71 -9.66
CA LYS A 31 0.97 6.39 -9.08
C LYS A 31 -0.16 5.88 -8.19
N GLU A 32 -0.73 6.76 -7.36
CA GLU A 32 -1.86 6.41 -6.49
C GLU A 32 -3.06 5.91 -7.30
N ARG A 33 -3.38 6.59 -8.41
CA ARG A 33 -4.50 6.21 -9.29
C ARG A 33 -4.29 4.84 -9.94
N ASP A 34 -3.06 4.52 -10.31
CA ASP A 34 -2.74 3.28 -11.03
C ASP A 34 -2.43 2.12 -10.05
N PHE A 35 -2.31 2.38 -8.75
CA PHE A 35 -2.04 1.37 -7.73
C PHE A 35 -3.25 0.47 -7.51
N GLN A 36 -3.10 -0.80 -7.89
CA GLN A 36 -4.06 -1.85 -7.55
C GLN A 36 -3.62 -2.48 -6.23
N ILE A 37 -4.44 -2.41 -5.19
CA ILE A 37 -4.20 -3.16 -3.96
C ILE A 37 -4.45 -4.64 -4.29
N PRO A 38 -3.42 -5.51 -4.31
CA PRO A 38 -3.64 -6.92 -4.59
C PRO A 38 -4.49 -7.51 -3.47
N SER A 39 -5.55 -8.21 -3.84
CA SER A 39 -6.40 -8.95 -2.91
C SER A 39 -6.58 -10.37 -3.43
N ASP A 40 -6.55 -11.34 -2.53
CA ASP A 40 -6.94 -12.72 -2.78
C ASP A 40 -8.47 -12.90 -2.74
N GLY A 41 -9.24 -11.87 -2.40
CA GLY A 41 -10.69 -11.94 -2.23
C GLY A 41 -11.12 -12.70 -0.96
N VAL A 42 -10.23 -12.85 0.03
CA VAL A 42 -10.53 -13.50 1.31
C VAL A 42 -10.47 -12.49 2.45
N TRP A 43 -11.48 -12.49 3.31
CA TRP A 43 -11.49 -11.70 4.54
C TRP A 43 -10.93 -12.54 5.66
N TRP A 44 -9.69 -12.27 6.02
CA TRP A 44 -9.01 -12.90 7.15
C TRP A 44 -9.33 -12.14 8.44
N VAL A 45 -9.87 -12.85 9.43
CA VAL A 45 -10.17 -12.29 10.77
C VAL A 45 -9.40 -13.05 11.84
N GLU A 46 -9.03 -12.36 12.92
CA GLU A 46 -8.41 -13.01 14.07
C GLU A 46 -9.40 -13.96 14.75
N GLU A 47 -8.94 -15.17 15.08
CA GLU A 47 -9.72 -16.15 15.79
C GLU A 47 -10.06 -15.64 17.21
N ALA A 48 -11.35 -15.63 17.53
CA ALA A 48 -11.83 -15.32 18.87
C ALA A 48 -11.39 -16.43 19.84
N GLY A 49 -10.41 -16.15 20.71
CA GLY A 49 -9.91 -17.13 21.68
C GLY A 49 -8.41 -17.07 21.98
N GLY A 50 -7.63 -16.28 21.23
CA GLY A 50 -6.31 -15.83 21.68
C GLY A 50 -5.09 -16.63 21.21
N ASN A 51 -5.23 -17.47 20.18
CA ASN A 51 -4.10 -18.20 19.60
C ASN A 51 -3.37 -17.44 18.47
N GLY A 52 -3.83 -16.25 18.08
CA GLY A 52 -3.22 -15.42 17.01
C GLY A 52 -3.53 -15.87 15.57
N GLY A 53 -4.27 -16.98 15.40
CA GLY A 53 -4.62 -17.51 14.09
C GLY A 53 -5.56 -16.60 13.30
N LEU A 54 -5.39 -16.56 11.98
CA LEU A 54 -6.30 -15.92 11.05
C LEU A 54 -7.21 -16.95 10.39
N VAL A 55 -8.51 -16.67 10.37
CA VAL A 55 -9.55 -17.53 9.78
C VAL A 55 -10.22 -16.81 8.62
N ALA A 56 -10.54 -17.54 7.55
CA ALA A 56 -11.33 -17.03 6.45
C ALA A 56 -12.79 -16.84 6.88
N ASP A 57 -13.18 -15.60 7.19
CA ASP A 57 -14.56 -15.24 7.55
C ASP A 57 -15.47 -15.19 6.31
N ARG A 58 -14.93 -14.67 5.21
CA ARG A 58 -15.62 -14.56 3.94
C ARG A 58 -14.68 -14.84 2.79
N VAL A 59 -15.21 -15.45 1.73
CA VAL A 59 -14.51 -15.63 0.45
C VAL A 59 -15.37 -15.04 -0.66
N GLU A 60 -14.78 -14.22 -1.52
CA GLU A 60 -15.43 -13.65 -2.69
C GLU A 60 -15.65 -14.74 -3.76
N ALA A 61 -16.92 -14.94 -4.15
CA ALA A 61 -17.27 -15.94 -5.15
C ALA A 61 -16.61 -15.64 -6.51
N ASN A 62 -16.00 -16.65 -7.12
CA ASN A 62 -15.19 -16.55 -8.34
C ASN A 62 -13.93 -15.64 -8.22
N GLY A 63 -13.59 -15.20 -7.01
CA GLY A 63 -12.35 -14.48 -6.70
C GLY A 63 -11.11 -15.38 -6.74
N PRO A 64 -9.90 -14.82 -6.58
CA PRO A 64 -8.66 -15.59 -6.60
C PRO A 64 -8.60 -16.69 -5.54
N GLY A 65 -9.01 -16.41 -4.30
CA GLY A 65 -9.02 -17.36 -3.19
C GLY A 65 -10.01 -18.50 -3.40
N ASP A 66 -11.23 -18.20 -3.87
CA ASP A 66 -12.23 -19.22 -4.23
C ASP A 66 -11.73 -20.15 -5.33
N LYS A 67 -11.13 -19.59 -6.39
CA LYS A 67 -10.50 -20.35 -7.49
C LYS A 67 -9.31 -21.18 -7.02
N ALA A 68 -8.60 -20.74 -5.98
CA ALA A 68 -7.51 -21.49 -5.34
C ALA A 68 -8.01 -22.56 -4.36
N GLY A 69 -9.32 -22.60 -4.09
CA GLY A 69 -9.95 -23.59 -3.23
C GLY A 69 -10.08 -23.19 -1.76
N ILE A 70 -9.76 -21.94 -1.39
CA ILE A 70 -9.96 -21.41 -0.04
C ILE A 70 -11.45 -21.33 0.27
N ARG A 71 -11.84 -21.76 1.46
CA ARG A 71 -13.23 -21.77 1.94
C ARG A 71 -13.37 -21.05 3.27
N VAL A 72 -14.59 -20.62 3.56
CA VAL A 72 -14.95 -20.05 4.86
C VAL A 72 -14.62 -21.06 5.95
N GLY A 73 -13.89 -20.61 6.98
CA GLY A 73 -13.39 -21.44 8.08
C GLY A 73 -11.97 -21.97 7.90
N ASP A 74 -11.33 -21.80 6.73
CA ASP A 74 -9.93 -22.15 6.56
C ASP A 74 -9.02 -21.29 7.43
N TYR A 75 -7.93 -21.87 7.92
CA TYR A 75 -6.92 -21.17 8.72
C TYR A 75 -5.73 -20.78 7.86
N LEU A 76 -5.33 -19.52 7.93
CA LEU A 76 -4.11 -19.05 7.29
C LEU A 76 -2.91 -19.41 8.16
N THR A 77 -2.09 -20.34 7.68
CA THR A 77 -0.88 -20.79 8.37
C THR A 77 0.39 -20.13 7.85
N ALA A 78 0.43 -19.78 6.56
CA ALA A 78 1.57 -19.14 5.93
C ALA A 78 1.20 -18.37 4.66
N ILE A 79 1.99 -17.35 4.33
CA ILE A 79 1.97 -16.65 3.04
C ILE A 79 3.36 -16.76 2.42
N ASN A 80 3.46 -17.32 1.21
CA ASN A 80 4.74 -17.52 0.52
C ASN A 80 5.79 -18.20 1.42
N GLU A 81 5.38 -19.31 2.05
CA GLU A 81 6.21 -20.12 2.97
C GLU A 81 6.66 -19.39 4.26
N ARG A 82 6.20 -18.16 4.49
CA ARG A 82 6.39 -17.46 5.76
C ARG A 82 5.18 -17.66 6.65
N GLU A 83 5.41 -18.26 7.81
CA GLU A 83 4.37 -18.45 8.83
C GLU A 83 3.70 -17.14 9.21
N VAL A 84 2.40 -17.21 9.41
CA VAL A 84 1.59 -16.14 10.00
C VAL A 84 1.21 -16.60 11.41
N LYS A 85 1.48 -15.76 12.41
CA LYS A 85 1.29 -16.03 13.84
C LYS A 85 0.44 -14.95 14.48
#